data_AF-A0A6J5F4R4-F1
#
_entry.id   AF-A0A6J5F4R4-F1
#
_cell.length_a   1.000
_cell.length_b   1.000
_cell.length_c   1.000
_cell.angle_alpha   90.00
_cell.angle_beta   90.00
_cell.angle_gamma   90.00
#
_symmetry.space_group_name_H-M   'P 1'
#
loop_
_entity.id
_entity.type
_entity.pdbx_description
1 polymer ?
#
loop_
_entity_poly.entity_id
_entity_poly.type
_entity_poly.pdbx_seq_one_letter_code
_entity_poly.pdbx_strand_id
1 'polypeptide(L)' 'MDQTTTDHPPFDPGRKCVRVTGTNSRGFVEFELSIGGAPELSVELTLPPAAFDAFCVEQRVMRLDDEVNP' A
#
# COMPACT_ATOMS: atom_id res chain seq x y z
N MET A 1 35.35 -3.36 -0.01
CA MET A 1 34.05 -3.11 0.66
C MET A 1 33.09 -2.77 -0.45
N ASP A 2 32.56 -3.79 -1.09
CA ASP A 2 31.98 -3.71 -2.42
C ASP A 2 30.54 -4.19 -2.28
N GLN A 3 29.65 -3.28 -1.85
CA GLN A 3 28.21 -3.54 -1.83
C GLN A 3 27.71 -3.37 -3.26
N THR A 4 27.82 -4.46 -4.02
CA THR A 4 27.30 -4.62 -5.37
C THR A 4 25.79 -4.39 -5.39
N THR A 5 25.38 -3.29 -6.00
CA THR A 5 24.19 -3.14 -6.86
C THR A 5 22.95 -3.95 -6.46
N THR A 6 22.03 -3.34 -5.74
CA THR A 6 20.62 -3.75 -5.77
C THR A 6 19.82 -2.53 -6.19
N ASP A 7 19.03 -2.71 -7.24
CA ASP A 7 17.84 -1.96 -7.63
C ASP A 7 16.85 -1.89 -6.44
N HIS A 8 17.25 -1.28 -5.33
CA HIS A 8 16.32 -0.93 -4.27
C HIS A 8 15.81 0.45 -4.66
N PRO A 9 14.52 0.61 -5.04
CA PRO A 9 13.97 1.93 -5.23
C PRO A 9 14.28 2.75 -3.97
N PRO A 10 14.72 4.01 -4.10
CA PRO A 10 15.00 4.84 -2.95
C PRO A 10 13.81 4.76 -1.99
N PHE A 11 14.10 4.52 -0.70
CA PHE A 11 13.07 4.54 0.32
C PHE A 11 12.52 5.96 0.40
N ASP A 12 11.43 6.19 -0.32
CA ASP A 12 10.74 7.47 -0.39
C ASP A 12 9.58 7.45 0.60
N PRO A 13 9.67 8.07 1.79
CA PRO A 13 8.57 8.09 2.75
C PRO A 13 7.30 8.78 2.19
N GLY A 14 7.43 9.51 1.07
CA GLY A 14 6.30 10.07 0.32
C GLY A 14 5.60 9.08 -0.62
N ARG A 15 6.23 7.95 -0.98
CA ARG A 15 5.59 6.86 -1.74
C ARG A 15 4.78 6.02 -0.77
N LYS A 16 3.46 6.09 -0.91
CA LYS A 16 2.54 5.26 -0.14
C LYS A 16 1.77 4.39 -1.10
N CYS A 17 1.67 3.13 -0.77
CA CYS A 17 1.01 2.12 -1.59
C CYS A 17 -0.12 1.53 -0.79
N VAL A 18 -1.28 1.28 -1.41
CA VAL A 18 -2.35 0.51 -0.78
C VAL A 18 -2.60 -0.77 -1.56
N ARG A 19 -2.75 -1.87 -0.82
CA ARG A 19 -3.16 -3.18 -1.35
C ARG A 19 -4.41 -3.62 -0.62
N VAL A 20 -5.52 -3.77 -1.34
CA VAL A 20 -6.76 -4.26 -0.75
C VAL A 20 -6.62 -5.76 -0.50
N THR A 21 -6.76 -6.19 0.74
CA THR A 21 -6.68 -7.61 1.14
C THR A 21 -8.05 -8.26 1.12
N GLY A 22 -9.12 -7.49 1.32
CA GLY A 22 -10.48 -8.00 1.28
C GLY A 22 -11.53 -7.01 1.74
N THR A 23 -12.70 -7.55 2.08
CA THR A 23 -13.78 -6.79 2.70
C THR A 23 -14.39 -7.64 3.80
N ASN A 24 -14.48 -7.08 4.99
CA ASN A 24 -15.00 -7.77 6.17
C ASN A 24 -16.51 -8.05 6.02
N SER A 25 -17.04 -9.01 6.78
CA SER A 25 -18.48 -9.32 6.90
C SER A 25 -19.37 -8.12 7.23
N ARG A 26 -18.76 -7.06 7.79
CA ARG A 26 -19.42 -5.82 8.18
C ARG A 26 -19.46 -4.77 7.04
N GLY A 27 -18.87 -5.07 5.88
CA GLY A 27 -18.82 -4.19 4.71
C GLY A 27 -17.69 -3.17 4.71
N PHE A 28 -16.64 -3.40 5.52
CA PHE A 28 -15.48 -2.53 5.60
C PHE A 28 -14.36 -3.08 4.71
N VAL A 29 -13.68 -2.22 3.98
CA VAL A 29 -12.54 -2.57 3.14
C VAL A 29 -11.33 -2.78 4.03
N GLU A 30 -10.74 -3.96 3.94
CA GLU A 30 -9.50 -4.34 4.60
C GLU A 30 -8.37 -4.16 3.59
N PHE A 31 -7.35 -3.39 3.96
CA PHE A 31 -6.24 -3.06 3.09
C PHE A 31 -4.96 -2.85 3.88
N GLU A 32 -3.84 -3.14 3.24
CA GLU A 32 -2.51 -2.87 3.73
C GLU A 32 -1.98 -1.59 3.10
N LEU A 33 -1.45 -0.69 3.93
CA LEU A 33 -0.74 0.51 3.51
C LEU A 33 0.77 0.30 3.67
N SER A 34 1.52 0.22 2.58
CA SER A 34 2.99 0.16 2.60
C SER A 34 3.60 1.55 2.38
N ILE A 35 4.59 1.93 3.18
CA ILE A 35 5.30 3.22 3.06
C ILE A 35 6.71 3.00 2.50
N GLY A 36 7.11 3.83 1.54
CA GLY A 36 8.46 3.81 0.95
C GLY A 36 8.80 2.61 0.11
N GLY A 37 7.79 1.88 -0.39
CA GLY A 37 8.00 0.68 -1.20
C GLY A 37 8.63 -0.49 -0.44
N ALA A 38 8.76 -0.37 0.89
CA ALA A 38 9.32 -1.39 1.75
C ALA A 38 8.18 -2.22 2.39
N PRO A 39 8.17 -3.55 2.24
CA PRO A 39 7.17 -4.43 2.85
C PRO A 39 7.32 -4.55 4.37
N GLU A 40 8.42 -4.05 4.95
CA GLU A 40 8.64 -4.03 6.40
C GLU A 40 7.87 -2.87 7.09
N LEU A 41 7.39 -1.90 6.31
CA LEU A 41 6.65 -0.74 6.78
C LEU A 41 5.22 -0.72 6.20
N SER A 42 4.54 -1.86 6.34
CA SER A 42 3.11 -1.98 6.06
C SER A 42 2.25 -1.86 7.32
N VAL A 43 1.11 -1.19 7.19
CA VAL A 43 0.10 -1.07 8.24
C VAL A 43 -1.22 -1.63 7.71
N GLU A 44 -1.78 -2.60 8.42
CA GLU A 44 -3.09 -3.16 8.12
C GLU A 44 -4.19 -2.24 8.67
N LEU A 45 -5.12 -1.85 7.80
CA LEU A 45 -6.18 -0.89 8.09
C LEU A 45 -7.52 -1.42 7.58
N THR A 46 -8.58 -1.06 8.31
CA THR A 46 -9.95 -1.41 7.94
C THR A 46 -10.80 -0.15 7.96
N LEU A 47 -11.27 0.28 6.78
CA LEU A 47 -12.09 1.48 6.65
C LEU A 47 -13.37 1.20 5.85
N PRO A 48 -14.47 1.92 6.14
CA PRO A 48 -15.62 1.87 5.26
C PRO A 48 -15.25 2.37 3.87
N PRO A 49 -15.89 1.89 2.80
CA PRO A 49 -15.49 2.17 1.41
C PRO A 49 -15.41 3.67 1.09
N ALA A 50 -16.33 4.48 1.63
CA ALA A 50 -16.30 5.94 1.48
C ALA A 50 -15.07 6.59 2.15
N ALA A 51 -14.65 6.09 3.31
CA ALA A 51 -13.47 6.58 3.99
C ALA A 51 -12.17 6.08 3.35
N PHE A 52 -12.17 4.87 2.77
CA PHE A 52 -11.05 4.35 1.99
C PHE A 52 -10.78 5.21 0.75
N ASP A 53 -11.83 5.64 0.05
CA ASP A 53 -11.69 6.52 -1.11
C ASP A 53 -11.07 7.89 -0.71
N ALA A 54 -11.62 8.51 0.34
CA ALA A 54 -11.07 9.76 0.88
C ALA A 54 -9.61 9.60 1.35
N PHE A 55 -9.31 8.50 2.04
CA PHE A 55 -7.94 8.17 2.46
C PHE A 55 -6.99 8.06 1.26
N CYS A 56 -7.46 7.47 0.16
CA CYS A 56 -6.66 7.29 -1.04
C CYS A 56 -6.23 8.64 -1.63
N VAL A 57 -7.14 9.61 -1.64
CA VAL A 57 -6.90 10.97 -2.14
C VAL A 57 -6.00 11.77 -1.17
N GLU A 58 -6.33 11.76 0.11
CA GLU A 58 -5.62 12.53 1.15
C GLU A 58 -4.17 12.07 1.31
N GLN A 59 -3.94 10.75 1.32
CA GLN A 59 -2.61 10.18 1.47
C GLN A 59 -1.84 10.09 0.15
N ARG A 60 -2.48 10.41 -0.99
CA ARG A 60 -1.92 10.27 -2.35
C ARG A 60 -1.29 8.90 -2.58
N VAL A 61 -1.98 7.86 -2.10
CA VAL A 61 -1.49 6.49 -2.21
C VAL A 61 -1.68 5.96 -3.63
N MET A 62 -0.74 5.14 -4.08
CA MET A 62 -0.87 4.38 -5.31
C MET A 62 -1.56 3.06 -4.98
N ARG A 63 -2.69 2.77 -5.62
CA ARG A 63 -3.30 1.44 -5.54
C ARG A 63 -2.39 0.48 -6.30
N LEU A 64 -1.84 -0.52 -5.62
CA LEU A 64 -1.42 -1.73 -6.30
C LEU A 64 -2.71 -2.48 -6.61
N ASP A 65 -3.31 -2.15 -7.74
CA ASP A 65 -4.11 -3.15 -8.44
C ASP A 65 -3.15 -4.31 -8.68
N ASP A 66 -3.50 -5.48 -8.15
CA ASP A 66 -2.81 -6.74 -8.40
C ASP A 66 -2.90 -6.94 -9.92
N GLU A 67 -1.92 -6.39 -10.65
CA GLU A 67 -1.64 -6.77 -12.02
C GLU A 67 -1.30 -8.26 -11.91
N VAL A 68 -2.34 -9.07 -12.08
CA VAL A 68 -2.28 -10.49 -12.38
C VAL A 68 -1.42 -10.61 -13.64
N ASN A 69 -0.11 -10.71 -13.43
CA ASN A 69 0.83 -11.14 -14.45
C ASN A 69 0.50 -12.61 -14.78
N PRO A 70 0.02 -12.92 -16.00
CA PRO A 70 -0.38 -14.27 -16.39
C PRO A 70 0.80 -15.24 -16.51
#